data_AF-A0AAP3ENB5-F1
#
_entry.id   AF-A0AAP3ENB5-F1
#
_cell.length_a   1.000
_cell.length_b   1.000
_cell.length_c   1.000
_cell.angle_alpha   90.00
_cell.angle_beta   90.00
_cell.angle_gamma   90.00
#
_symmetry.space_group_name_H-M   'P 1'
#
loop_
_entity.id
_entity.type
_entity.pdbx_description
1 polymer ?
#
loop_
_entity_poly.entity_id
_entity_poly.type
_entity_poly.pdbx_seq_one_letter_code
_entity_poly.pdbx_strand_id
1 'polypeptide(L)'
;VIRSVMSKPVNGLYQFTYPLDSGAATGMWHIRASAGDNQPREWDFHVEDFMPERMALNLTPQAAPVAPDADVTFGVSGAYLY
;
A
#
# COMPACT_ATOMS: atom_id res chain seq x y z
N VAL A 1 -6.99 -16.34 -9.07
CA VAL A 1 -8.33 -16.86 -8.69
C VAL A 1 -9.31 -15.72 -8.76
N ILE A 2 -10.47 -15.88 -9.40
CA ILE A 2 -11.55 -14.87 -9.38
C ILE A 2 -12.63 -15.41 -8.44
N ARG A 3 -13.02 -14.61 -7.44
CA ARG A 3 -14.10 -14.94 -6.51
C ARG A 3 -15.15 -13.84 -6.52
N SER A 4 -16.42 -14.25 -6.67
CA SER A 4 -17.57 -13.35 -6.63
C SER A 4 -18.43 -13.68 -5.42
N VAL A 5 -18.86 -12.66 -4.69
CA VAL A 5 -19.78 -12.79 -3.56
C VAL A 5 -20.87 -11.72 -3.64
N MET A 6 -22.06 -12.04 -3.14
CA MET A 6 -23.12 -11.04 -2.95
C MET A 6 -22.98 -10.46 -1.54
N SER A 7 -22.59 -9.19 -1.44
CA SER A 7 -22.49 -8.48 -0.16
C SER A 7 -23.84 -7.88 0.24
N LYS A 8 -24.16 -7.90 1.53
CA LYS A 8 -25.35 -7.27 2.10
C LYS A 8 -24.93 -6.28 3.18
N PRO A 9 -25.55 -5.09 3.26
CA PRO A 9 -25.21 -4.12 4.27
C PRO A 9 -25.75 -4.55 5.65
N VAL A 10 -25.01 -4.22 6.69
CA VAL A 10 -25.48 -4.27 8.09
C VAL A 10 -25.49 -2.85 8.61
N ASN A 11 -26.67 -2.34 9.00
CA ASN A 11 -26.85 -0.94 9.43
C ASN A 11 -26.31 0.10 8.43
N GLY A 12 -26.41 -0.18 7.13
CA GLY A 12 -25.93 0.70 6.07
C GLY A 12 -24.44 0.57 5.72
N LEU A 13 -23.68 -0.28 6.42
CA LEU A 13 -22.27 -0.53 6.13
C LEU A 13 -22.08 -1.86 5.38
N TYR A 14 -21.35 -1.81 4.26
CA TYR A 14 -20.87 -3.00 3.56
C TYR A 14 -19.49 -3.39 4.09
N GLN A 15 -19.33 -4.67 4.43
CA GLN A 15 -18.06 -5.23 4.87
C GLN A 15 -17.75 -6.50 4.09
N PHE A 16 -16.50 -6.65 3.67
CA PHE A 16 -16.00 -7.84 2.98
C PHE A 16 -14.69 -8.28 3.63
N THR A 17 -14.56 -9.57 3.89
CA THR A 17 -13.35 -10.17 4.48
C THR A 17 -13.04 -11.43 3.71
N TYR A 18 -11.79 -11.55 3.27
CA TYR A 18 -11.29 -12.69 2.51
C TYR A 18 -9.88 -13.02 2.96
N PRO A 19 -9.62 -14.23 3.50
CA PRO A 19 -8.27 -14.66 3.81
C PRO A 19 -7.52 -14.97 2.52
N LEU A 20 -6.29 -14.47 2.39
CA LEU A 20 -5.37 -14.87 1.34
C LEU A 20 -4.64 -16.16 1.77
N ASP A 21 -4.49 -17.09 0.83
CA ASP A 21 -3.67 -18.28 1.04
C ASP A 21 -2.21 -17.90 1.24
N SER A 22 -1.44 -18.70 1.99
CA SER A 22 -0.02 -18.45 2.24
C SER A 22 0.87 -18.51 0.98
N GLY A 23 0.36 -19.06 -0.12
CA GLY A 23 1.01 -19.09 -1.43
C GLY A 23 0.32 -18.19 -2.45
N ALA A 24 -0.43 -17.18 -2.01
CA ALA A 24 -1.05 -16.21 -2.91
C ALA A 24 0.05 -15.48 -3.73
N ALA A 25 -0.23 -15.24 -5.01
CA ALA A 25 0.69 -14.52 -5.87
C ALA A 25 0.88 -13.07 -5.38
N THR A 26 2.12 -12.60 -5.37
CA THR A 26 2.43 -11.21 -5.05
C THR A 26 2.08 -10.27 -6.22
N GLY A 27 2.00 -8.98 -5.94
CA GLY A 27 1.74 -7.90 -6.89
C GLY A 27 0.49 -7.09 -6.57
N MET A 28 0.04 -6.32 -7.57
CA MET A 28 -1.14 -5.48 -7.45
C MET A 28 -2.42 -6.31 -7.68
N TRP A 29 -3.24 -6.41 -6.65
CA TRP A 29 -4.56 -7.03 -6.71
C TRP A 29 -5.64 -5.94 -6.66
N HIS A 30 -6.85 -6.28 -7.10
CA HIS A 30 -7.99 -5.38 -7.03
C HIS A 30 -9.26 -6.09 -6.58
N ILE A 31 -10.11 -5.39 -5.85
CA ILE A 31 -11.50 -5.76 -5.59
C ILE A 31 -12.38 -4.97 -6.54
N ARG A 32 -13.22 -5.66 -7.32
CA ARG A 32 -14.27 -5.04 -8.13
C ARG A 32 -15.62 -5.13 -7.44
N ALA A 33 -16.26 -3.98 -7.24
CA ALA A 33 -17.64 -3.90 -6.75
C ALA A 33 -18.60 -3.49 -7.87
N SER A 34 -19.79 -4.09 -7.89
CA SER A 34 -20.88 -3.72 -8.79
C SER A 34 -22.12 -3.37 -7.97
N ALA A 35 -22.72 -2.21 -8.26
CA ALA A 35 -24.03 -1.82 -7.73
C ALA A 35 -25.17 -2.16 -8.71
N GLY A 36 -24.88 -2.90 -9.79
CA GLY A 36 -25.85 -3.20 -10.86
C GLY A 36 -26.06 -2.08 -11.89
N ASP A 37 -25.26 -1.02 -11.82
CA ASP A 37 -25.31 0.15 -12.70
C ASP A 37 -24.33 0.10 -13.88
N ASN A 38 -23.65 -1.04 -14.07
CA ASN A 38 -22.59 -1.25 -15.06
C ASN A 38 -21.38 -0.29 -14.95
N GLN A 39 -21.24 0.43 -13.84
CA GLN A 39 -20.07 1.28 -13.60
C GLN A 39 -18.99 0.51 -12.81
N PRO A 40 -17.73 0.50 -13.28
CA PRO A 40 -16.65 -0.16 -12.57
C PRO A 40 -16.32 0.61 -11.28
N ARG A 41 -16.15 -0.13 -10.19
CA ARG A 41 -15.61 0.37 -8.92
C ARG A 41 -14.50 -0.57 -8.51
N GLU A 42 -13.28 -0.08 -8.56
CA GLU A 42 -12.07 -0.86 -8.29
C GLU A 42 -11.37 -0.29 -7.07
N TRP A 43 -10.86 -1.20 -6.24
CA TRP A 43 -10.04 -0.88 -5.08
C TRP A 43 -8.78 -1.72 -5.15
N ASP A 44 -7.67 -1.07 -5.45
CA ASP A 44 -6.36 -1.69 -5.61
C ASP A 44 -5.69 -1.86 -4.25
N PHE A 45 -5.00 -2.98 -4.07
CA PHE A 45 -4.19 -3.25 -2.89
C PHE A 45 -3.00 -4.14 -3.24
N HIS A 46 -1.90 -3.91 -2.54
CA HIS A 46 -0.69 -4.71 -2.68
C HIS A 46 -0.80 -6.01 -1.90
N VAL A 47 -0.43 -7.12 -2.55
CA VAL A 47 -0.12 -8.40 -1.90
C VAL A 47 1.38 -8.60 -2.06
N GLU A 48 2.12 -8.52 -0.98
CA GLU A 48 3.59 -8.64 -0.99
C GLU A 48 4.03 -9.56 0.14
N ASP A 49 5.16 -10.24 -0.05
CA ASP A 49 5.87 -10.92 1.03
C ASP A 49 6.60 -9.86 1.87
N PHE A 50 5.83 -9.13 2.68
CA PHE A 50 6.35 -7.99 3.41
C PHE A 50 6.98 -8.39 4.75
N MET A 51 8.20 -7.91 4.99
CA MET A 51 8.79 -7.87 6.33
C MET A 51 8.53 -6.49 6.95
N PRO A 52 7.83 -6.39 8.10
CA PRO A 52 7.54 -5.12 8.74
C PRO A 52 8.80 -4.28 8.96
N GLU A 53 8.71 -3.00 8.60
CA GLU A 53 9.75 -2.03 8.97
C GLU A 53 9.91 -2.00 10.49
N ARG A 54 11.15 -2.00 10.96
CA ARG A 54 11.50 -1.96 12.40
C ARG A 54 12.28 -0.70 12.79
N MET A 55 12.60 0.12 11.80
CA MET A 55 13.37 1.34 11.95
C MET A 55 12.79 2.42 11.05
N ALA A 56 12.67 3.63 11.58
CA ALA A 56 12.55 4.82 10.77
C ALA A 56 13.96 5.24 10.29
N LEU A 57 14.07 5.63 9.03
CA LEU A 57 15.29 6.19 8.43
C LEU A 57 14.91 7.49 7.72
N ASN A 58 15.58 8.59 8.06
CA ASN A 58 15.41 9.88 7.41
C ASN A 58 16.71 10.29 6.70
N LEU A 59 16.57 10.68 5.43
CA LEU A 59 17.63 11.28 4.62
C LEU A 59 17.25 12.73 4.32
N THR A 60 18.02 13.69 4.85
CA THR A 60 17.73 15.12 4.72
C THR A 60 18.70 15.76 3.74
N PRO A 61 18.21 16.25 2.58
CA PRO A 61 19.06 16.96 1.62
C PRO A 61 19.33 18.39 2.07
N GLN A 62 20.30 19.04 1.43
CA GLN A 62 20.43 20.49 1.47
C GLN A 62 19.31 21.13 0.63
N ALA A 63 18.65 22.17 1.17
CA ALA A 63 17.53 22.82 0.49
C ALA A 63 17.96 23.74 -0.66
N ALA A 64 19.16 24.33 -0.56
CA ALA A 64 19.71 25.17 -1.61
C ALA A 64 20.32 24.31 -2.73
N PRO A 65 20.24 24.73 -4.00
CA PRO A 65 20.95 24.07 -5.09
C PRO A 65 22.45 24.03 -4.84
N VAL A 66 23.07 22.90 -5.15
CA VAL A 66 24.51 22.69 -4.99
C VAL A 66 25.23 23.08 -6.28
N ALA A 67 26.34 23.81 -6.16
CA ALA A 67 27.17 24.18 -7.30
C ALA A 67 27.84 22.92 -7.93
N PRO A 68 28.19 22.93 -9.23
CA PRO A 68 28.71 21.74 -9.90
C PRO A 68 30.01 21.18 -9.32
N ASP A 69 30.82 22.01 -8.69
CA ASP A 69 32.12 21.69 -8.08
C ASP A 69 32.05 21.53 -6.56
N ALA A 70 30.86 21.67 -5.96
CA ALA A 70 30.66 21.54 -4.53
C ALA A 70 30.29 20.10 -4.14
N ASP A 71 30.75 19.68 -2.96
CA ASP A 71 30.40 18.37 -2.41
C ASP A 71 28.91 18.27 -2.06
N VAL A 72 28.31 17.13 -2.41
CA VAL A 72 26.92 16.81 -2.06
C VAL A 72 26.89 16.12 -0.70
N THR A 73 26.08 16.64 0.22
CA THR A 73 25.90 16.04 1.55
C THR A 73 24.44 15.78 1.88
N PHE A 74 24.19 14.73 2.66
CA PHE A 74 22.87 14.37 3.19
C PHE A 74 22.99 14.13 4.70
N GLY A 75 22.06 14.71 5.47
CA GLY A 75 21.88 14.34 6.86
C GLY A 75 21.23 12.95 6.95
N VAL A 76 21.80 12.05 7.74
CA VAL A 76 21.27 10.70 7.95
C VAL A 76 20.91 10.53 9.41
N SER A 77 19.66 10.11 9.68
CA SER A 77 19.22 9.76 11.03
C SER A 77 18.34 8.52 10.99
N GLY A 78 18.51 7.65 11.98
CA GLY A 78 17.70 6.44 12.13
C GLY A 78 17.28 6.24 13.58
N ALA A 79 16.09 5.69 13.76
CA ALA A 79 15.53 5.37 15.08
C ALA A 79 14.74 4.06 15.02
N TYR A 80 14.80 3.28 16.10
CA TYR A 80 13.87 2.18 16.27
C TYR A 80 12.43 2.69 16.43
N LEU A 81 11.46 1.90 16.00
CA LEU A 81 10.04 2.27 16.09
C LEU A 81 9.42 2.04 17.49
N TYR A 82 10.25 1.77 18.51
CA TYR A 82 9.84 1.48 19.89
C TYR A 82 10.66 2.26 20.90
#